data_AF-A0A2B4SXI7-F1
#
_entry.id   AF-A0A2B4SXI7-F1
#
_cell.length_a   1.000
_cell.length_b   1.000
_cell.length_c   1.000
_cell.angle_alpha   90.00
_cell.angle_beta   90.00
_cell.angle_gamma   90.00
#
_symmetry.space_group_name_H-M   'P 1'
#
loop_
_entity.id
_entity.type
_entity.pdbx_description
1 polymer ?
#
loop_
_entity_poly.entity_id
_entity_poly.type
_entity_poly.pdbx_seq_one_letter_code
_entity_poly.pdbx_strand_id
1 'polypeptide(L)'
;MDNLSFFVTTIVLAFAFLVTTPARGNDSFFGLYRATRSGPPLAINQNPVCRKAQLLHSDVVQNATLEGQLHAGNFTFLGAVKDMEECMSLCCASKRCQLAYMDNAKCYGVKCFSEELCKITTGISTNDVKISLMVRNDINRKAYVTAYIVVVVVAFGAAVSGTVWAVFIFVRRYRETGGTKSKEDEGEDGDMNAEPKVY
;
A
#
# COMPACT_ATOMS: atom_id res chain seq x y z
N MET A 1 0.29 7.18 37.19
CA MET A 1 0.49 8.18 36.10
C MET A 1 1.61 7.68 35.18
N ASP A 2 1.64 6.40 34.84
CA ASP A 2 0.88 5.70 33.78
C ASP A 2 1.65 5.74 32.45
N ASN A 3 2.84 5.11 32.45
CA ASN A 3 3.55 4.75 31.22
C ASN A 3 2.62 3.99 30.25
N LEU A 4 1.64 3.25 30.78
CA LEU A 4 0.57 2.60 30.03
C LEU A 4 -0.38 3.61 29.36
N SER A 5 -0.81 4.67 30.07
CA SER A 5 -1.66 5.72 29.49
C SER A 5 -0.90 6.52 28.44
N PHE A 6 0.38 6.80 28.67
CA PHE A 6 1.25 7.47 27.70
C PHE A 6 1.47 6.61 26.44
N PHE A 7 1.68 5.31 26.58
CA PHE A 7 1.80 4.40 25.44
C PHE A 7 0.48 4.25 24.67
N VAL A 8 -0.65 4.11 25.37
CA VAL A 8 -1.96 3.99 24.71
C VAL A 8 -2.34 5.29 24.01
N THR A 9 -2.10 6.45 24.61
CA THR A 9 -2.38 7.75 23.99
C THR A 9 -1.44 8.05 22.82
N THR A 10 -0.15 7.72 22.92
CA THR A 10 0.79 7.87 21.80
C THR A 10 0.50 6.92 20.64
N ILE A 11 0.10 5.68 20.92
CA ILE A 11 -0.35 4.73 19.89
C ILE A 11 -1.64 5.25 19.24
N VAL A 12 -2.64 5.66 20.03
CA VAL A 12 -3.91 6.19 19.50
C VAL A 12 -3.70 7.48 18.71
N LEU A 13 -2.83 8.39 19.15
CA LEU A 13 -2.48 9.61 18.43
C LEU A 13 -1.68 9.32 17.15
N ALA A 14 -0.74 8.37 17.17
CA ALA A 14 -0.01 7.94 15.98
C ALA A 14 -0.94 7.29 14.94
N PHE A 15 -1.89 6.46 15.40
CA PHE A 15 -2.94 5.88 14.56
C PHE A 15 -3.89 6.93 14.00
N ALA A 16 -4.30 7.91 14.82
CA ALA A 16 -5.13 9.02 14.36
C ALA A 16 -4.40 9.83 13.28
N PHE A 17 -3.13 10.19 13.49
CA PHE A 17 -2.31 10.91 12.51
C PHE A 17 -2.11 10.14 11.19
N LEU A 18 -1.93 8.81 11.25
CA LEU A 18 -1.82 7.97 10.06
C LEU A 18 -3.14 7.82 9.29
N VAL A 19 -4.29 7.92 9.97
CA VAL A 19 -5.62 7.78 9.36
C VAL A 19 -6.16 9.11 8.82
N THR A 20 -5.83 10.24 9.47
CA THR A 20 -6.33 11.56 9.08
C THR A 20 -5.46 12.30 8.08
N THR A 21 -4.24 11.81 7.76
CA THR A 21 -3.44 12.40 6.69
C THR A 21 -3.91 11.85 5.34
N PRO A 22 -4.64 12.63 4.52
CA PRO A 22 -4.89 12.22 3.15
C PRO A 22 -3.53 12.11 2.47
N ALA A 23 -3.23 10.95 1.90
CA ALA A 23 -2.03 10.72 1.11
C ALA A 23 -2.09 11.58 -0.17
N ARG A 24 -1.85 12.88 -0.02
CA ARG A 24 -1.63 13.83 -1.10
C ARG A 24 -0.14 13.81 -1.38
N GLY A 25 0.18 13.12 -2.47
CA GLY A 25 1.47 12.95 -3.13
C GLY A 25 2.72 13.49 -2.43
N ASN A 26 3.62 12.59 -2.05
CA ASN A 26 4.88 12.45 -2.76
C ASN A 26 5.51 11.09 -2.43
N ASP A 27 6.17 10.49 -3.41
CA ASP A 27 6.76 9.16 -3.35
C ASP A 27 7.71 8.98 -2.17
N SER A 28 7.39 8.10 -1.21
CA SER A 28 8.36 7.41 -0.33
C SER A 28 7.66 6.36 0.56
N PHE A 29 8.33 5.24 0.80
CA PHE A 29 7.97 4.08 1.65
C PHE A 29 7.00 3.01 1.09
N PHE A 30 5.97 3.34 0.29
CA PHE A 30 5.02 2.34 -0.23
C PHE A 30 5.48 1.54 -1.48
N GLY A 31 6.76 1.69 -1.87
CA GLY A 31 7.35 1.01 -3.03
C GLY A 31 7.55 -0.51 -2.87
N LEU A 32 7.58 -1.02 -1.63
CA LEU A 32 7.77 -2.44 -1.32
C LEU A 32 6.45 -3.23 -1.19
N TYR A 33 5.32 -2.56 -0.95
CA TYR A 33 4.00 -3.23 -0.92
C TYR A 33 3.32 -3.31 -2.28
N ARG A 34 3.83 -2.58 -3.28
CA ARG A 34 3.47 -2.86 -4.66
C ARG A 34 4.26 -4.09 -5.07
N ALA A 35 3.66 -5.26 -4.91
CA ALA A 35 4.15 -6.51 -5.48
C ALA A 35 4.72 -6.23 -6.88
N THR A 36 6.04 -6.25 -6.99
CA THR A 36 6.70 -6.54 -8.26
C THR A 36 6.13 -7.88 -8.64
N ARG A 37 5.19 -7.86 -9.58
CA ARG A 37 4.60 -9.06 -10.15
C ARG A 37 5.75 -9.73 -10.91
N SER A 38 6.58 -10.51 -10.22
CA SER A 38 7.38 -11.58 -10.80
C SER A 38 6.39 -12.67 -11.24
N GLY A 39 5.53 -12.31 -12.20
CA GLY A 39 4.77 -13.30 -12.93
C GLY A 39 5.70 -13.95 -13.95
N PRO A 40 5.54 -15.25 -14.25
CA PRO A 40 6.19 -15.85 -15.40
C PRO A 40 5.82 -15.09 -16.69
N PRO A 41 6.63 -15.17 -17.77
CA PRO A 41 6.32 -14.53 -19.04
C PRO A 41 4.91 -14.92 -19.47
N LEU A 42 4.06 -13.91 -19.70
CA LEU A 42 2.69 -14.14 -20.14
C LEU A 42 2.72 -14.63 -21.59
N ALA A 43 2.05 -15.74 -21.86
CA ALA A 43 1.79 -16.22 -23.21
C ALA A 43 1.06 -15.13 -24.01
N ILE A 44 1.27 -15.11 -25.33
CA ILE A 44 0.83 -14.08 -26.30
C ILE A 44 -0.71 -13.89 -26.33
N ASN A 45 -1.49 -14.74 -25.63
CA ASN A 45 -2.96 -14.68 -25.53
C ASN A 45 -3.52 -14.48 -24.11
N GLN A 46 -2.70 -14.25 -23.09
CA GLN A 46 -3.17 -13.89 -21.75
C GLN A 46 -3.01 -12.38 -21.54
N ASN A 47 -3.70 -11.58 -22.36
CA ASN A 47 -3.85 -10.16 -22.07
C ASN A 47 -4.47 -10.03 -20.67
N PRO A 48 -3.84 -9.32 -19.71
CA PRO A 48 -4.42 -9.17 -18.38
C PRO A 48 -5.82 -8.59 -18.53
N VAL A 49 -6.83 -9.35 -18.09
CA VAL A 49 -8.23 -8.96 -18.18
C VAL A 49 -8.40 -7.67 -17.38
N CYS A 50 -8.44 -6.55 -18.10
CA CYS A 50 -8.93 -5.32 -17.54
C CYS A 50 -10.40 -5.55 -17.20
N ARG A 51 -10.75 -5.56 -15.90
CA ARG A 51 -12.16 -5.45 -15.54
C ARG A 51 -12.58 -4.01 -15.74
N LYS A 52 -13.58 -3.79 -16.59
CA LYS A 52 -14.23 -2.47 -16.79
C LYS A 52 -14.61 -1.81 -15.45
N ALA A 53 -15.02 -2.60 -14.46
CA ALA A 53 -15.32 -2.14 -13.09
C ALA A 53 -14.13 -1.53 -12.30
N GLN A 54 -12.89 -1.76 -12.74
CA GLN A 54 -11.68 -1.21 -12.11
C GLN A 54 -11.16 0.05 -12.83
N LEU A 55 -11.85 0.49 -13.88
CA LEU A 55 -11.47 1.64 -14.68
C LEU A 55 -12.59 2.67 -14.67
N LEU A 56 -12.27 3.89 -14.26
CA LEU A 56 -13.11 5.06 -14.50
C LEU A 56 -12.64 5.65 -15.84
N HIS A 57 -13.56 5.85 -16.77
CA HIS A 57 -13.27 6.49 -18.04
C HIS A 57 -14.18 7.70 -18.24
N SER A 58 -13.66 8.73 -18.91
CA SER A 58 -14.49 9.82 -19.41
C SER A 58 -15.29 9.36 -20.63
N ASP A 59 -16.21 10.22 -21.10
CA ASP A 59 -16.77 10.07 -22.42
C ASP A 59 -15.68 10.22 -23.49
N VAL A 60 -15.91 9.57 -24.64
CA VAL A 60 -15.01 9.62 -25.79
C VAL A 60 -15.19 10.96 -26.49
N VAL A 61 -14.15 11.79 -26.46
CA VAL A 61 -14.12 13.06 -27.16
C VAL A 61 -13.53 12.85 -28.54
N GLN A 62 -14.21 13.33 -29.58
CA GLN A 62 -13.78 13.24 -30.97
C GLN A 62 -13.17 14.57 -31.44
N ASN A 63 -12.28 14.53 -32.42
CA ASN A 63 -11.59 15.69 -33.00
C ASN A 63 -10.93 16.55 -31.92
N ALA A 64 -10.33 15.89 -30.94
CA ALA A 64 -9.71 16.55 -29.80
C ALA A 64 -8.20 16.40 -29.83
N THR A 65 -7.52 17.32 -29.18
CA THR A 65 -6.06 17.35 -29.03
C THR A 65 -5.72 17.57 -27.57
N LEU A 66 -4.56 17.11 -27.14
CA LEU A 66 -4.05 17.44 -25.81
C LEU A 66 -3.48 18.86 -25.83
N GLU A 67 -3.61 19.58 -24.72
CA GLU A 67 -3.04 20.93 -24.55
C GLU A 67 -1.53 20.94 -24.83
N GLY A 68 -0.80 19.95 -24.30
CA GLY A 68 0.63 19.75 -24.57
C GLY A 68 0.93 19.01 -25.87
N GLN A 69 -0.06 18.63 -26.68
CA GLN A 69 0.09 17.82 -27.89
C GLN A 69 0.99 16.58 -27.66
N LEU A 70 2.02 16.38 -28.49
CA LEU A 70 2.99 15.29 -28.33
C LEU A 70 3.91 15.45 -27.11
N HIS A 71 4.01 16.66 -26.54
CA HIS A 71 4.78 16.94 -25.32
C HIS A 71 3.97 16.73 -24.03
N ALA A 72 2.68 16.41 -24.13
CA ALA A 72 1.83 16.12 -22.97
C ALA A 72 2.31 14.90 -22.18
N GLY A 73 2.98 13.96 -22.85
CA GLY A 73 3.40 12.72 -22.25
C GLY A 73 4.17 11.81 -23.19
N ASN A 74 4.38 10.57 -22.73
CA ASN A 74 4.99 9.52 -23.53
C ASN A 74 3.89 8.69 -24.22
N PHE A 75 3.93 8.66 -25.55
CA PHE A 75 3.00 7.92 -26.41
C PHE A 75 3.57 6.54 -26.72
N THR A 76 2.86 5.50 -26.31
CA THR A 76 3.22 4.10 -26.55
C THR A 76 2.22 3.47 -27.51
N PHE A 77 2.68 2.92 -28.63
CA PHE A 77 1.80 2.21 -29.54
C PHE A 77 1.35 0.89 -28.91
N LEU A 78 0.03 0.68 -28.84
CA LEU A 78 -0.58 -0.51 -28.23
C LEU A 78 -1.05 -1.52 -29.27
N GLY A 79 -1.41 -1.06 -30.47
CA GLY A 79 -1.89 -1.92 -31.55
C GLY A 79 -2.84 -1.19 -32.50
N ALA A 80 -3.23 -1.88 -33.57
CA ALA A 80 -4.33 -1.44 -34.43
C ALA A 80 -5.66 -1.93 -33.85
N VAL A 81 -6.67 -1.07 -33.81
CA VAL A 81 -7.98 -1.32 -33.20
C VAL A 81 -9.08 -0.78 -34.09
N LYS A 82 -10.27 -1.39 -34.03
CA LYS A 82 -11.43 -0.92 -34.80
C LYS A 82 -12.20 0.17 -34.05
N ASP A 83 -12.28 0.01 -32.73
CA ASP A 83 -13.10 0.84 -31.87
C ASP A 83 -12.31 1.43 -30.72
N MET A 84 -12.77 2.60 -30.24
CA MET A 84 -12.16 3.24 -29.08
C MET A 84 -12.26 2.34 -27.84
N GLU A 85 -13.34 1.56 -27.71
CA GLU A 85 -13.53 0.60 -26.61
C GLU A 85 -12.43 -0.47 -26.57
N GLU A 86 -12.02 -0.97 -27.73
CA GLU A 86 -10.90 -1.91 -27.85
C GLU A 86 -9.59 -1.22 -27.45
N CYS A 87 -9.39 0.03 -27.86
CA CYS A 87 -8.25 0.84 -27.40
C CYS A 87 -8.23 1.01 -25.87
N MET A 88 -9.41 1.22 -25.24
CA MET A 88 -9.52 1.31 -23.78
C MET A 88 -9.11 0.01 -23.10
N SER A 89 -9.51 -1.12 -23.68
CA SER A 89 -9.16 -2.44 -23.14
C SER A 89 -7.64 -2.68 -23.18
N LEU A 90 -6.97 -2.28 -24.27
CA LEU A 90 -5.52 -2.37 -24.42
C LEU A 90 -4.80 -1.40 -23.47
N CYS A 91 -5.28 -0.16 -23.36
CA CYS A 91 -4.73 0.82 -22.45
C CYS A 91 -4.82 0.34 -20.99
N CYS A 92 -5.94 -0.25 -20.59
CA CYS A 92 -6.10 -0.77 -19.24
C CYS A 92 -5.20 -1.99 -18.93
N ALA A 93 -4.95 -2.85 -19.93
CA ALA A 93 -3.99 -3.94 -19.81
C ALA A 93 -2.56 -3.41 -19.53
N SER A 94 -2.25 -2.21 -20.05
CA SER A 94 -1.02 -1.49 -19.73
C SER A 94 -1.07 -0.83 -18.35
N LYS A 95 -0.09 -1.12 -17.49
CA LYS A 95 -0.01 -0.53 -16.13
C LYS A 95 0.32 0.96 -16.11
N ARG A 96 0.86 1.51 -17.21
CA ARG A 96 1.39 2.87 -17.28
C ARG A 96 0.53 3.80 -18.15
N CYS A 97 -0.55 3.29 -18.72
CA CYS A 97 -1.47 4.08 -19.52
C CYS A 97 -2.43 4.87 -18.64
N GLN A 98 -2.52 6.18 -18.87
CA GLN A 98 -3.43 7.11 -18.18
C GLN A 98 -4.45 7.72 -19.16
N LEU A 99 -4.13 7.70 -20.45
CA LEU A 99 -4.97 8.26 -21.50
C LEU A 99 -4.88 7.36 -22.73
N ALA A 100 -6.02 7.04 -23.32
CA ALA A 100 -6.07 6.34 -24.60
C ALA A 100 -6.25 7.38 -25.71
N TYR A 101 -5.36 7.32 -26.69
CA TYR A 101 -5.34 8.17 -27.87
C TYR A 101 -5.47 7.29 -29.10
N MET A 102 -6.51 7.49 -29.89
CA MET A 102 -6.76 6.73 -31.11
C MET A 102 -6.72 7.66 -32.32
N ASP A 103 -5.91 7.28 -33.30
CA ASP A 103 -5.74 7.99 -34.57
C ASP A 103 -5.83 6.99 -35.73
N ASN A 104 -6.80 7.16 -36.62
CA ASN A 104 -6.95 6.35 -37.85
C ASN A 104 -6.75 4.83 -37.62
N ALA A 105 -7.51 4.26 -36.68
CA ALA A 105 -7.46 2.85 -36.27
C ALA A 105 -6.15 2.38 -35.58
N LYS A 106 -5.26 3.31 -35.20
CA LYS A 106 -4.08 3.03 -34.37
C LYS A 106 -4.32 3.50 -32.94
N CYS A 107 -4.12 2.60 -31.99
CA CYS A 107 -4.26 2.88 -30.56
C CYS A 107 -2.90 3.18 -29.94
N TYR A 108 -2.87 4.28 -29.19
CA TYR A 108 -1.73 4.72 -28.41
C TYR A 108 -2.14 4.88 -26.95
N GLY A 109 -1.32 4.35 -26.05
CA GLY A 109 -1.42 4.58 -24.62
C GLY A 109 -0.48 5.71 -24.24
N VAL A 110 -1.03 6.76 -23.63
CA VAL A 110 -0.28 7.94 -23.23
C VAL A 110 -0.09 7.94 -21.73
N LYS A 111 1.16 8.17 -21.30
CA LYS A 111 1.53 8.47 -19.92
C LYS A 111 1.82 9.95 -19.81
N CYS A 112 0.95 10.70 -19.12
CA CYS A 112 1.08 12.14 -19.02
C CYS A 112 2.19 12.54 -18.04
N PHE A 113 2.94 13.59 -18.38
CA PHE A 113 3.99 14.13 -17.51
C PHE A 113 3.41 15.07 -16.45
N SER A 114 2.38 15.82 -16.81
CA SER A 114 1.63 16.70 -15.92
C SER A 114 0.14 16.61 -16.25
N GLU A 115 -0.73 16.82 -15.25
CA GLU A 115 -2.18 16.82 -15.41
C GLU A 115 -2.64 17.96 -16.33
N GLU A 116 -2.02 19.14 -16.22
CA GLU A 116 -2.30 20.34 -17.03
C GLU A 116 -2.08 20.06 -18.53
N LEU A 117 -0.92 19.48 -18.88
CA LEU A 117 -0.56 19.22 -20.29
C LEU A 117 -1.44 18.14 -20.93
N CYS A 118 -2.01 17.25 -20.10
CA CYS A 118 -2.87 16.14 -20.51
C CYS A 118 -4.33 16.57 -20.70
N LYS A 119 -4.65 17.84 -20.46
CA LYS A 119 -6.00 18.36 -20.61
C LYS A 119 -6.44 18.28 -22.06
N ILE A 120 -7.65 17.77 -22.25
CA ILE A 120 -8.26 17.66 -23.57
C ILE A 120 -8.76 19.03 -23.97
N THR A 121 -8.25 19.56 -25.08
CA THR A 121 -8.77 20.75 -25.74
C THR A 121 -9.43 20.36 -27.05
N THR A 122 -10.57 20.98 -27.36
CA THR A 122 -11.23 20.83 -28.65
C THR A 122 -10.42 21.61 -29.69
N GLY A 123 -9.53 20.92 -30.39
CA GLY A 123 -8.71 21.49 -31.45
C GLY A 123 -9.27 21.17 -32.84
N ILE A 124 -8.81 21.88 -33.86
CA ILE A 124 -9.05 21.53 -35.26
C ILE A 124 -8.12 20.36 -35.59
N SER A 125 -8.40 19.18 -35.04
CA SER A 125 -7.68 17.97 -35.43
C SER A 125 -8.19 17.56 -36.81
N THR A 126 -7.28 17.46 -37.77
CA THR A 126 -7.57 16.89 -39.08
C THR A 126 -7.46 15.37 -38.94
N ASN A 127 -8.53 14.67 -39.31
CA ASN A 127 -8.75 13.22 -39.21
C ASN A 127 -9.35 12.76 -37.87
N ASP A 128 -10.14 11.67 -37.90
CA ASP A 128 -11.03 11.14 -36.85
C ASP A 128 -10.32 10.68 -35.55
N VAL A 129 -9.65 11.61 -34.88
CA VAL A 129 -8.95 11.37 -33.62
C VAL A 129 -9.96 11.23 -32.50
N LYS A 130 -9.83 10.17 -31.68
CA LYS A 130 -10.69 9.93 -30.51
C LYS A 130 -9.82 9.78 -29.27
N ILE A 131 -10.24 10.46 -28.19
CA ILE A 131 -9.50 10.49 -26.93
C ILE A 131 -10.44 10.12 -25.79
N SER A 132 -9.93 9.34 -24.83
CA SER A 132 -10.63 9.02 -23.59
C SER A 132 -9.65 9.01 -22.43
N LEU A 133 -9.99 9.74 -21.37
CA LEU A 133 -9.23 9.71 -20.11
C LEU A 133 -9.53 8.42 -19.36
N MET A 134 -8.51 7.83 -18.74
CA MET A 134 -8.60 6.57 -18.01
C MET A 134 -7.94 6.69 -16.66
N VAL A 135 -8.77 6.67 -15.62
CA VAL A 135 -8.32 6.68 -14.24
C VAL A 135 -8.51 5.29 -13.66
N ARG A 136 -7.42 4.70 -13.18
CA ARG A 136 -7.48 3.41 -12.48
C ARG A 136 -8.17 3.60 -11.13
N ASN A 137 -9.23 2.86 -10.89
CA ASN A 137 -9.97 2.88 -9.62
C ASN A 137 -9.23 2.06 -8.55
N ASP A 138 -8.06 2.53 -8.13
CA ASP A 138 -7.23 1.90 -7.09
C ASP A 138 -7.77 2.16 -5.65
N ILE A 139 -8.95 2.78 -5.50
CA ILE A 139 -9.53 3.20 -4.20
C ILE A 139 -9.88 1.97 -3.33
N ASN A 140 -10.48 0.93 -3.90
CA ASN A 140 -10.91 -0.26 -3.15
C ASN A 140 -9.75 -1.11 -2.63
N ARG A 141 -8.64 -1.17 -3.38
CA ARG A 141 -7.47 -1.96 -2.97
C ARG A 141 -6.74 -1.32 -1.80
N LYS A 142 -6.65 0.02 -1.77
CA LYS A 142 -6.00 0.75 -0.68
C LYS A 142 -6.79 0.64 0.62
N ALA A 143 -8.12 0.77 0.57
CA ALA A 143 -8.97 0.65 1.76
C ALA A 143 -8.87 -0.73 2.43
N TYR A 144 -8.90 -1.82 1.66
CA TYR A 144 -8.78 -3.18 2.20
C TYR A 144 -7.42 -3.44 2.84
N VAL A 145 -6.33 -2.97 2.22
CA VAL A 145 -4.97 -3.12 2.75
C VAL A 145 -4.81 -2.32 4.05
N THR A 146 -5.32 -1.08 4.10
CA THR A 146 -5.30 -0.27 5.32
C THR A 146 -6.10 -0.94 6.44
N ALA A 147 -7.31 -1.44 6.16
CA ALA A 147 -8.13 -2.14 7.14
C ALA A 147 -7.40 -3.39 7.71
N TYR A 148 -6.76 -4.17 6.84
CA TYR A 148 -5.97 -5.34 7.27
C TYR A 148 -4.81 -4.96 8.18
N ILE A 149 -4.04 -3.92 7.83
CA ILE A 149 -2.93 -3.43 8.66
C ILE A 149 -3.43 -3.00 10.04
N VAL A 150 -4.55 -2.27 10.10
CA VAL A 150 -5.15 -1.84 11.39
C VAL A 150 -5.53 -3.05 12.25
N VAL A 151 -6.23 -4.03 11.68
CA VAL A 151 -6.62 -5.26 12.40
C VAL A 151 -5.40 -6.00 12.95
N VAL A 152 -4.35 -6.12 12.14
CA VAL A 152 -3.10 -6.78 12.53
C VAL A 152 -2.42 -6.05 13.69
N VAL A 153 -2.30 -4.72 13.64
CA VAL A 153 -1.65 -3.97 14.73
C VAL A 153 -2.47 -4.01 16.02
N VAL A 154 -3.81 -3.95 15.94
CA VAL A 154 -4.67 -4.08 17.13
C VAL A 154 -4.48 -5.46 17.79
N ALA A 155 -4.42 -6.53 16.99
CA ALA A 155 -4.20 -7.89 17.51
C ALA A 155 -2.82 -8.03 18.17
N PHE A 156 -1.75 -7.53 17.54
CA PHE A 156 -0.42 -7.54 18.12
C PHE A 156 -0.33 -6.66 19.38
N GLY A 157 -0.97 -5.48 19.38
CA GLY A 157 -1.03 -4.59 20.54
C GLY A 157 -1.70 -5.24 21.74
N ALA A 158 -2.81 -5.95 21.53
CA ALA A 158 -3.49 -6.71 22.59
C ALA A 158 -2.60 -7.82 23.15
N ALA A 159 -1.92 -8.59 22.28
CA ALA A 159 -1.03 -9.66 22.71
C ALA A 159 0.16 -9.15 23.54
N VAL A 160 0.84 -8.09 23.07
CA VAL A 160 1.97 -7.48 23.80
C VAL A 160 1.51 -6.85 25.11
N SER A 161 0.33 -6.23 25.14
CA SER A 161 -0.20 -5.65 26.39
C SER A 161 -0.51 -6.73 27.44
N GLY A 162 -1.06 -7.88 27.02
CA GLY A 162 -1.35 -8.99 27.90
C GLY A 162 -0.09 -9.63 28.48
N THR A 163 0.96 -9.82 27.66
CA THR A 163 2.23 -10.38 28.14
C THR A 163 2.92 -9.45 29.13
N VAL A 164 2.96 -8.15 28.85
CA VAL A 164 3.55 -7.15 29.77
C VAL A 164 2.79 -7.12 31.10
N TRP A 165 1.45 -7.16 31.09
CA TRP A 165 0.66 -7.16 32.31
C TRP A 165 0.87 -8.42 33.16
N ALA A 166 0.93 -9.59 32.51
CA ALA A 166 1.20 -10.86 33.19
C ALA A 166 2.59 -10.88 33.85
N VAL A 167 3.62 -10.41 33.14
CA VAL A 167 4.98 -10.30 33.68
C VAL A 167 5.02 -9.31 34.85
N PHE A 168 4.35 -8.17 34.74
CA PHE A 168 4.29 -7.17 35.82
C PHE A 168 3.63 -7.74 37.09
N ILE A 169 2.52 -8.46 36.95
CA ILE A 169 1.87 -9.15 38.08
C ILE A 169 2.82 -10.18 38.70
N PHE A 170 3.49 -10.99 37.88
CA PHE A 170 4.38 -12.03 38.37
C PHE A 170 5.59 -11.45 39.11
N VAL A 171 6.26 -10.44 38.55
CA VAL A 171 7.38 -9.74 39.19
C VAL A 171 6.94 -9.07 40.50
N ARG A 172 5.78 -8.42 40.51
CA ARG A 172 5.22 -7.81 41.72
C ARG A 172 4.93 -8.85 42.80
N ARG A 173 4.35 -10.00 42.42
CA ARG A 173 4.08 -11.12 43.34
C ARG A 173 5.36 -11.74 43.90
N TYR A 174 6.37 -11.94 43.06
CA TYR A 174 7.68 -12.46 43.48
C TYR A 174 8.35 -11.52 44.50
N ARG A 175 8.20 -10.21 44.34
CA ARG A 175 8.73 -9.21 45.29
C ARG A 175 8.03 -9.26 46.65
N GLU A 176 6.73 -9.58 46.68
CA GLU A 176 5.97 -9.73 47.93
C GLU A 176 6.32 -11.03 48.68
N THR A 177 6.53 -12.15 47.98
CA THR A 177 6.98 -13.41 48.59
C THR A 177 8.49 -13.47 48.85
N GLY A 178 9.29 -12.70 48.12
CA GLY A 178 10.76 -12.60 48.25
C GLY A 178 11.23 -11.59 49.29
N GLY A 179 10.33 -10.83 49.91
CA GLY A 179 10.62 -9.90 51.01
C GLY A 179 11.08 -10.57 52.31
N THR A 180 11.16 -11.90 52.37
CA THR A 180 11.77 -12.66 53.47
C THR A 180 12.78 -13.70 52.95
N LYS A 181 13.69 -13.31 52.04
CA LYS A 181 14.98 -14.02 51.89
C LYS A 181 16.03 -13.18 51.16
N SER A 182 16.37 -12.02 51.73
CA SER A 182 17.55 -11.24 51.31
C SER A 182 18.12 -10.50 52.51
N LYS A 183 18.61 -11.25 53.51
CA LYS A 183 19.57 -10.78 54.52
C LYS A 183 20.09 -11.96 55.33
N GLU A 184 21.16 -12.55 54.81
CA GLU A 184 22.29 -13.16 55.52
C GLU A 184 23.02 -13.94 54.44
N ASP A 185 24.08 -13.32 53.93
CA ASP A 185 25.27 -13.96 53.35
C ASP A 185 26.27 -12.83 53.09
N GLU A 186 26.74 -12.21 54.17
CA GLU A 186 28.13 -11.76 54.22
C GLU A 186 28.92 -12.82 55.00
N GLY A 187 29.70 -13.60 54.26
CA GLY A 187 30.88 -14.33 54.72
C GLY A 187 30.65 -15.62 55.52
N GLU A 188 30.83 -16.76 54.87
CA GLU A 188 31.61 -17.86 55.45
C GLU A 188 32.18 -18.75 54.32
N ASP A 189 33.51 -18.82 54.27
CA ASP A 189 34.27 -19.80 53.51
C ASP A 189 33.90 -21.23 53.98
N GLY A 190 33.71 -22.18 53.06
CA GLY A 190 33.47 -23.57 53.49
C GLY A 190 33.25 -24.59 52.37
N ASP A 191 34.31 -25.35 52.10
CA ASP A 191 34.44 -26.54 51.27
C ASP A 191 33.29 -27.58 51.41
N MET A 192 32.86 -28.18 50.29
CA MET A 192 31.98 -29.35 50.28
C MET A 192 32.84 -30.62 50.28
N ASN A 193 32.98 -31.23 51.46
CA ASN A 193 33.35 -32.64 51.60
C ASN A 193 32.36 -33.40 52.50
N ALA A 194 32.07 -34.62 52.06
CA ALA A 194 31.61 -35.80 52.81
C ALA A 194 30.10 -36.14 52.95
N GLU A 195 29.76 -37.26 52.27
CA GLU A 195 29.02 -38.49 52.64
C GLU A 195 27.59 -38.49 53.26
N PRO A 196 26.73 -39.47 52.86
CA PRO A 196 25.41 -39.68 53.45
C PRO A 196 25.45 -40.66 54.65
N LYS A 197 24.64 -40.42 55.69
CA LYS A 197 24.38 -41.39 56.75
C LYS A 197 22.99 -42.00 56.69
N VAL A 198 23.00 -43.33 56.78
CA VAL A 198 21.89 -44.27 56.95
C VAL A 198 21.38 -44.22 58.40
N TYR A 199 20.06 -44.22 58.57
CA TYR A 199 19.35 -44.88 59.68
C TYR A 199 18.04 -45.46 59.16
#